data_AF-A0A0Z8PGY2-F1
#
_entry.id   AF-A0A0Z8PGY2-F1
#
_cell.length_a   1.000
_cell.length_b   1.000
_cell.length_c   1.000
_cell.angle_alpha   90.00
_cell.angle_beta   90.00
_cell.angle_gamma   90.00
#
_symmetry.space_group_name_H-M   'P 1'
#
loop_
_entity.id
_entity.type
_entity.pdbx_description
1 polymer ?
#
loop_
_entity_poly.entity_id
_entity_poly.type
_entity_poly.pdbx_seq_one_letter_code
_entity_poly.pdbx_strand_id
1 'polypeptide(L)'
;MTEQRIDILKNILLDLHNGAIPESVQDQFNQHFTGVSALEISMMEHELMSSDTGITFEDVMSLCNIHANLFKGAIADVEVADMDQEGHPVYVFKQENLALRAALLRIRRIIDQYELTEDTELQDQLLQGLTRQFDLLGQFENHYTRKEKVFFPIMERYGHDAPPKVMWGVDDEIRDLFKTARKTLESGDLVATKE
;
A
#
# COMPACT_ATOMS: atom_id res chain seq x y z
N MET A 1 -23.82 18.78 0.46
CA MET A 1 -23.84 17.36 0.04
C MET A 1 -22.46 16.73 0.23
N THR A 2 -21.39 17.33 -0.32
CA THR A 2 -20.02 16.80 -0.18
C THR A 2 -19.47 16.91 1.25
N GLU A 3 -19.60 18.06 1.92
CA GLU A 3 -19.16 18.23 3.32
C GLU A 3 -19.81 17.21 4.28
N GLN A 4 -21.14 17.03 4.19
CA GLN A 4 -21.85 16.05 5.00
C GLN A 4 -21.39 14.61 4.76
N ARG A 5 -20.95 14.26 3.54
CA ARG A 5 -20.39 12.95 3.22
C ARG A 5 -18.99 12.79 3.82
N ILE A 6 -18.15 13.82 3.71
CA ILE A 6 -16.81 13.84 4.30
C ILE A 6 -16.89 13.70 5.83
N ASP A 7 -17.83 14.39 6.48
CA ASP A 7 -18.07 14.26 7.92
C ASP A 7 -18.47 12.83 8.34
N ILE A 8 -19.36 12.19 7.59
CA ILE A 8 -19.75 10.79 7.85
C ILE A 8 -18.54 9.88 7.69
N LEU A 9 -17.76 10.06 6.61
CA LEU A 9 -16.56 9.26 6.33
C LEU A 9 -15.52 9.41 7.45
N LYS A 10 -15.28 10.66 7.88
CA LYS A 10 -14.40 11.00 9.00
C LYS A 10 -14.84 10.32 10.30
N ASN A 11 -16.13 10.36 10.61
CA ASN A 11 -16.66 9.72 11.83
C ASN A 11 -16.51 8.20 11.80
N ILE A 12 -16.75 7.56 10.64
CA ILE A 12 -16.53 6.11 10.47
C ILE A 12 -15.06 5.75 10.76
N LEU A 13 -14.11 6.55 10.27
CA LEU A 13 -12.69 6.31 10.55
C LEU A 13 -12.29 6.63 11.99
N LEU A 14 -12.89 7.63 12.62
CA LEU A 14 -12.72 7.92 14.05
C LEU A 14 -13.19 6.76 14.91
N ASP A 15 -14.35 6.18 14.60
CA ASP A 15 -14.89 5.02 15.31
C ASP A 15 -13.93 3.83 15.18
N LEU A 16 -13.40 3.60 13.97
CA LEU A 16 -12.39 2.57 13.73
C LEU A 16 -11.10 2.81 14.53
N HIS A 17 -10.61 4.04 14.57
CA HIS A 17 -9.46 4.44 15.38
C HIS A 17 -9.70 4.20 16.89
N ASN A 18 -10.93 4.43 17.36
CA ASN A 18 -11.31 4.20 18.75
C ASN A 18 -11.55 2.71 19.09
N GLY A 19 -11.22 1.80 18.18
CA GLY A 19 -11.26 0.35 18.40
C GLY A 19 -12.59 -0.31 18.02
N ALA A 20 -13.42 0.33 17.20
CA ALA A 20 -14.59 -0.32 16.64
C ALA A 20 -14.21 -1.55 15.79
N ILE A 21 -15.11 -2.53 15.75
CA ILE A 21 -14.88 -3.78 15.02
C ILE A 21 -14.94 -3.49 13.51
N PRO A 22 -13.95 -3.91 12.70
CA PRO A 22 -13.90 -3.61 11.26
C PRO A 22 -15.16 -3.98 10.50
N GLU A 23 -15.81 -5.10 10.85
CA GLU A 23 -17.07 -5.53 10.23
C GLU A 23 -18.22 -4.55 10.47
N SER A 24 -18.35 -4.03 11.70
CA SER A 24 -19.35 -3.00 12.04
C SER A 24 -19.09 -1.69 11.30
N VAL A 25 -17.81 -1.31 11.15
CA VAL A 25 -17.40 -0.11 10.41
C VAL A 25 -17.68 -0.27 8.92
N GLN A 26 -17.46 -1.46 8.35
CA GLN A 26 -17.78 -1.78 6.97
C GLN A 26 -19.29 -1.71 6.72
N ASP A 27 -20.12 -2.21 7.63
CA ASP A 27 -21.58 -2.12 7.52
C ASP A 27 -22.07 -0.67 7.56
N GLN A 28 -21.52 0.13 8.47
CA GLN A 28 -21.81 1.57 8.56
C GLN A 28 -21.40 2.29 7.28
N PHE A 29 -20.23 1.98 6.72
CA PHE A 29 -19.79 2.51 5.44
C PHE A 29 -20.77 2.14 4.31
N ASN A 30 -21.14 0.87 4.19
CA ASN A 30 -22.06 0.38 3.14
C ASN A 30 -23.47 0.99 3.23
N GLN A 31 -23.92 1.41 4.41
CA GLN A 31 -25.19 2.11 4.59
C GLN A 31 -25.18 3.53 4.01
N HIS A 32 -24.02 4.19 4.00
CA HIS A 32 -23.88 5.59 3.60
C HIS A 32 -23.21 5.77 2.22
N PHE A 33 -22.44 4.78 1.78
CA PHE A 33 -21.62 4.85 0.58
C PHE A 33 -21.82 3.60 -0.29
N THR A 34 -22.32 3.80 -1.50
CA THR A 34 -22.20 2.82 -2.60
C THR A 34 -20.89 2.98 -3.34
N GLY A 35 -20.26 4.15 -3.22
CA GLY A 35 -18.91 4.42 -3.64
C GLY A 35 -18.36 5.71 -3.06
N VAL A 36 -17.04 5.82 -3.08
CA VAL A 36 -16.26 6.97 -2.61
C VAL A 36 -15.25 7.36 -3.68
N SER A 37 -15.14 8.65 -3.97
CA SER A 37 -14.14 9.16 -4.91
C SER A 37 -12.78 9.34 -4.23
N ALA A 38 -11.71 9.28 -5.02
CA ALA A 38 -10.36 9.57 -4.52
C ALA A 38 -10.26 10.98 -3.89
N LEU A 39 -11.03 11.94 -4.39
CA LEU A 39 -11.11 13.29 -3.86
C LEU A 39 -11.75 13.32 -2.45
N GLU A 40 -12.87 12.61 -2.27
CA GLU A 40 -13.53 12.51 -0.95
C GLU A 40 -12.60 11.87 0.10
N ILE A 41 -11.85 10.84 -0.28
CA ILE A 41 -10.83 10.23 0.59
C ILE A 41 -9.77 11.26 0.95
N SER A 42 -9.18 11.93 -0.05
CA SER A 42 -8.13 12.93 0.21
C SER A 42 -8.60 14.08 1.10
N MET A 43 -9.82 14.58 0.91
CA MET A 43 -10.38 15.65 1.74
C MET A 43 -10.63 15.18 3.17
N MET A 44 -11.13 13.96 3.34
CA MET A 44 -11.33 13.37 4.65
C MET A 44 -10.01 13.14 5.39
N GLU A 45 -8.95 12.67 4.70
CA GLU A 45 -7.62 12.50 5.31
C GLU A 45 -7.06 13.85 5.78
N HIS A 46 -7.20 14.88 4.94
CA HIS A 46 -6.82 16.24 5.30
C HIS A 46 -7.58 16.73 6.55
N GLU A 47 -8.90 16.56 6.59
CA GLU A 47 -9.71 16.95 7.76
C GLU A 47 -9.34 16.18 9.04
N LEU A 48 -9.08 14.87 8.94
CA LEU A 48 -8.63 14.07 10.09
C LEU A 48 -7.32 14.62 10.67
N MET A 49 -6.39 15.01 9.81
CA MET A 49 -5.08 15.54 10.21
C MET A 49 -5.10 17.00 10.65
N SER A 50 -6.06 17.80 10.17
CA SER A 50 -6.15 19.24 10.45
C SER A 50 -7.11 19.62 11.57
N SER A 51 -7.94 18.67 12.04
CA SER A 51 -8.96 18.91 13.05
C SER A 51 -8.46 18.67 14.47
N ASP A 52 -9.16 19.22 15.47
CA ASP A 52 -8.92 18.99 16.91
C ASP A 52 -9.31 17.56 17.37
N THR A 53 -9.38 16.60 16.45
CA THR A 53 -9.73 15.20 16.75
C THR A 53 -8.65 14.49 17.57
N GLY A 54 -7.44 15.04 17.62
CA GLY A 54 -6.30 14.45 18.31
C GLY A 54 -5.64 13.30 17.53
N ILE A 55 -6.09 13.04 16.30
CA ILE A 55 -5.49 12.05 15.42
C ILE A 55 -4.19 12.60 14.84
N THR A 56 -3.11 11.85 15.04
CA THR A 56 -1.79 12.19 14.50
C THR A 56 -1.60 11.60 13.11
N PHE A 57 -0.53 12.05 12.45
CA PHE A 57 -0.12 11.50 11.17
C PHE A 57 0.19 9.99 11.27
N GLU A 58 0.88 9.62 12.35
CA GLU A 58 1.26 8.24 12.67
C GLU A 58 0.02 7.34 12.87
N ASP A 59 -1.03 7.88 13.48
CA ASP A 59 -2.30 7.16 13.66
C ASP A 59 -2.97 6.86 12.32
N VAL A 60 -3.06 7.85 11.42
CA VAL A 60 -3.59 7.66 10.05
C VAL A 60 -2.76 6.64 9.27
N MET A 61 -1.43 6.70 9.39
CA MET A 61 -0.51 5.75 8.76
C MET A 61 -0.74 4.32 9.28
N SER A 62 -0.88 4.14 10.59
CA SER A 62 -1.10 2.82 11.20
C SER A 62 -2.42 2.16 10.76
N LEU A 63 -3.44 2.97 10.48
CA LEU A 63 -4.76 2.51 10.05
C LEU A 63 -4.90 2.44 8.52
N CYS A 64 -3.89 2.86 7.75
CA CYS A 64 -3.92 2.91 6.29
C CYS A 64 -4.33 1.56 5.68
N ASN A 65 -3.83 0.44 6.20
CA ASN A 65 -4.22 -0.90 5.75
C ASN A 65 -5.70 -1.20 5.99
N ILE A 66 -6.28 -0.75 7.10
CA ILE A 66 -7.69 -0.99 7.43
C ILE A 66 -8.58 -0.10 6.56
N HIS A 67 -8.22 1.18 6.39
CA HIS A 67 -8.96 2.12 5.55
C HIS A 67 -8.90 1.73 4.06
N ALA A 68 -7.73 1.30 3.57
CA ALA A 68 -7.59 0.79 2.21
C ALA A 68 -8.49 -0.44 1.97
N ASN A 69 -8.64 -1.31 2.98
CA ASN A 69 -9.57 -2.43 2.90
C ASN A 69 -11.03 -1.99 2.97
N LEU A 70 -11.38 -0.99 3.80
CA LEU A 70 -12.71 -0.41 3.90
C LEU A 70 -13.20 0.14 2.55
N PHE A 71 -12.31 0.81 1.81
CA PHE A 71 -12.62 1.41 0.51
C PHE A 71 -12.49 0.42 -0.66
N LYS A 72 -11.93 -0.76 -0.44
CA LYS A 72 -11.64 -1.73 -1.50
C LYS A 72 -12.92 -2.16 -2.23
N GLY A 73 -12.98 -1.89 -3.52
CA GLY A 73 -14.16 -2.18 -4.35
C GLY A 73 -15.30 -1.16 -4.23
N ALA A 74 -15.16 -0.16 -3.36
CA ALA A 74 -16.06 0.98 -3.25
C ALA A 74 -15.46 2.27 -3.83
N ILE A 75 -14.16 2.29 -4.15
CA ILE A 75 -13.57 3.44 -4.86
C ILE A 75 -14.21 3.53 -6.24
N ALA A 76 -14.84 4.67 -6.52
CA ALA A 76 -15.43 4.92 -7.83
C ALA A 76 -14.34 4.97 -8.90
N ASP A 77 -14.49 4.17 -9.95
CA ASP A 77 -13.57 4.18 -11.08
C ASP A 77 -13.57 5.56 -11.76
N VAL A 78 -12.38 6.09 -11.98
CA VAL A 78 -12.18 7.28 -12.80
C VAL A 78 -11.69 6.80 -14.16
N GLU A 79 -12.61 6.70 -15.12
CA GLU A 79 -12.25 6.47 -16.51
C GLU A 79 -11.68 7.76 -17.11
N VAL A 80 -10.34 7.88 -17.08
CA VAL A 80 -9.63 8.85 -17.89
C VAL A 80 -9.29 8.19 -19.22
N ALA A 81 -9.61 8.86 -20.33
CA ALA A 81 -9.25 8.39 -21.66
C ALA A 81 -7.76 8.05 -21.74
N ASP A 82 -7.44 6.95 -22.42
CA ASP A 82 -6.07 6.46 -22.68
C ASP A 82 -5.27 6.03 -21.43
N MET A 83 -5.87 6.00 -20.24
CA MET A 83 -5.17 5.64 -19.00
C MET A 83 -4.57 4.23 -19.02
N ASP A 84 -5.22 3.31 -19.73
CA ASP A 84 -4.80 1.92 -19.90
C ASP A 84 -3.99 1.68 -21.20
N GLN A 85 -3.67 2.74 -21.94
CA GLN A 85 -2.83 2.64 -23.13
C GLN A 85 -1.36 2.40 -22.75
N GLU A 86 -0.69 1.53 -23.51
CA GLU A 86 0.74 1.30 -23.35
C GLU A 86 1.55 2.60 -23.49
N GLY A 87 2.46 2.83 -22.53
CA GLY A 87 3.27 4.04 -22.44
C GLY A 87 2.63 5.16 -21.61
N HIS A 88 1.34 5.09 -21.28
CA HIS A 88 0.72 6.06 -20.36
C HIS A 88 1.32 5.90 -18.94
N PRO A 89 1.65 6.98 -18.21
CA PRO A 89 2.29 6.87 -16.90
C PRO A 89 1.53 6.01 -15.89
N VAL A 90 0.20 6.12 -15.84
CA VAL A 90 -0.63 5.30 -14.96
C VAL A 90 -0.58 3.82 -15.37
N TYR A 91 -0.62 3.53 -16.67
CA TYR A 91 -0.48 2.16 -17.17
C TYR A 91 0.86 1.55 -16.72
N VAL A 92 1.97 2.27 -16.89
CA VAL A 92 3.30 1.81 -16.47
C VAL A 92 3.30 1.48 -14.97
N PHE A 93 2.78 2.38 -14.12
CA PHE A 93 2.71 2.16 -12.68
C PHE A 93 1.84 0.94 -12.31
N LYS A 94 0.71 0.72 -13.00
CA LYS A 94 -0.10 -0.48 -12.83
C LYS A 94 0.68 -1.75 -13.20
N GLN A 95 1.40 -1.75 -14.32
CA GLN A 95 2.20 -2.90 -14.74
C GLN A 95 3.36 -3.19 -13.78
N GLU A 96 4.01 -2.15 -13.25
CA GLU A 96 5.05 -2.30 -12.24
C GLU A 96 4.51 -2.94 -10.96
N ASN A 97 3.35 -2.49 -10.47
CA ASN A 97 2.69 -3.10 -9.32
C ASN A 97 2.34 -4.59 -9.56
N LEU A 98 1.89 -4.95 -10.77
CA LEU A 98 1.66 -6.35 -11.13
C LEU A 98 2.96 -7.17 -11.13
N ALA A 99 4.05 -6.61 -11.65
CA ALA A 99 5.35 -7.28 -11.67
C ALA A 99 5.91 -7.49 -10.26
N LEU A 100 5.83 -6.49 -9.38
CA LEU A 100 6.22 -6.57 -7.97
C LEU A 100 5.40 -7.62 -7.22
N ARG A 101 4.08 -7.63 -7.42
CA ARG A 101 3.20 -8.67 -6.85
C ARG A 101 3.58 -10.07 -7.32
N ALA A 102 3.90 -10.23 -8.60
CA ALA A 102 4.34 -11.50 -9.14
C ALA A 102 5.69 -11.95 -8.55
N ALA A 103 6.62 -11.01 -8.30
CA ALA A 103 7.89 -11.29 -7.62
C ALA A 103 7.65 -11.79 -6.18
N LEU A 104 6.80 -11.12 -5.40
CA LEU A 104 6.43 -11.54 -4.04
C LEU A 104 5.83 -12.95 -4.01
N LEU A 105 4.94 -13.28 -4.95
CA LEU A 105 4.37 -14.63 -5.05
C LEU A 105 5.44 -15.69 -5.36
N ARG A 106 6.42 -15.37 -6.20
CA ARG A 106 7.54 -16.28 -6.50
C ARG A 106 8.48 -16.44 -5.30
N ILE A 107 8.80 -15.35 -4.61
CA ILE A 107 9.59 -15.38 -3.36
C ILE A 107 8.94 -16.33 -2.36
N ARG A 108 7.65 -16.13 -2.08
CA ARG A 108 6.92 -17.00 -1.13
C ARG A 108 7.01 -18.48 -1.51
N ARG A 109 6.75 -18.81 -2.78
CA ARG A 109 6.85 -20.19 -3.28
C ARG A 109 8.25 -20.79 -3.14
N ILE A 110 9.29 -20.00 -3.39
CA ILE A 110 10.68 -20.45 -3.25
C ILE A 110 10.99 -20.75 -1.78
N ILE A 111 10.60 -19.88 -0.85
CA ILE A 111 10.81 -20.11 0.59
C ILE A 111 10.01 -21.34 1.05
N ASP A 112 8.75 -21.47 0.65
CA ASP A 112 7.93 -22.66 0.98
C ASP A 112 8.58 -23.96 0.45
N GLN A 113 9.14 -23.94 -0.77
CA GLN A 113 9.82 -25.10 -1.34
C GLN A 113 11.17 -25.39 -0.64
N TYR A 114 11.89 -24.37 -0.22
CA TYR A 114 13.16 -24.50 0.50
C TYR A 114 12.97 -25.22 1.83
N GLU A 115 11.89 -24.91 2.57
CA GLU A 115 11.55 -25.57 3.84
C GLU A 115 11.17 -27.04 3.69
N LEU A 116 10.69 -27.45 2.51
CA LEU A 116 10.20 -28.82 2.26
C LEU A 116 11.26 -29.77 1.72
N THR A 117 12.42 -29.27 1.28
CA THR A 117 13.47 -30.08 0.67
C THR A 117 14.69 -30.22 1.57
N GLU A 118 15.22 -31.43 1.68
CA GLU A 118 16.48 -31.72 2.39
C GLU A 118 17.67 -31.86 1.41
N ASP A 119 17.41 -31.84 0.11
CA ASP A 119 18.45 -31.89 -0.93
C ASP A 119 19.23 -30.57 -0.96
N THR A 120 20.50 -30.64 -0.58
CA THR A 120 21.41 -29.48 -0.50
C THR A 120 21.66 -28.83 -1.86
N GLU A 121 21.75 -29.60 -2.95
CA GLU A 121 21.97 -29.03 -4.28
C GLU A 121 20.72 -28.26 -4.75
N LEU A 122 19.53 -28.79 -4.44
CA LEU A 122 18.28 -28.08 -4.72
C LEU A 122 18.11 -26.84 -3.84
N GLN A 123 18.50 -26.89 -2.57
CA GLN A 123 18.50 -25.73 -1.66
C GLN A 123 19.38 -24.59 -2.20
N ASP A 124 20.59 -24.91 -2.67
CA ASP A 124 21.49 -23.91 -3.28
C ASP A 124 20.87 -23.26 -4.53
N GLN A 125 20.20 -24.04 -5.38
CA GLN A 125 19.50 -23.52 -6.56
C GLN A 125 18.32 -22.62 -6.17
N LEU A 126 17.56 -23.00 -5.13
CA LEU A 126 16.45 -22.21 -4.61
C LEU A 126 16.94 -20.89 -4.01
N LEU A 127 18.05 -20.89 -3.26
CA LEU A 127 18.68 -19.68 -2.75
C LEU A 127 19.11 -18.73 -3.87
N GLN A 128 19.75 -19.25 -4.93
CA GLN A 128 20.09 -18.42 -6.10
C GLN A 128 18.85 -17.84 -6.78
N GLY A 129 17.79 -18.64 -6.89
CA GLY A 129 16.49 -18.20 -7.40
C GLY A 129 15.88 -17.09 -6.53
N LEU A 130 15.96 -17.25 -5.22
CA LEU A 130 15.46 -16.31 -4.22
C LEU A 130 16.17 -14.97 -4.33
N THR A 131 17.50 -14.96 -4.37
CA THR A 131 18.32 -13.76 -4.55
C THR A 131 17.92 -12.99 -5.80
N ARG A 132 17.74 -13.69 -6.94
CA ARG A 132 17.27 -13.04 -8.18
C ARG A 132 15.88 -12.42 -8.03
N GLN A 133 14.96 -13.07 -7.30
CA GLN A 133 13.64 -12.48 -7.06
C GLN A 133 13.70 -11.28 -6.12
N PHE A 134 14.58 -11.29 -5.12
CA PHE A 134 14.82 -10.11 -4.27
C PHE A 134 15.41 -8.94 -5.05
N ASP A 135 16.32 -9.18 -5.99
CA ASP A 135 16.85 -8.13 -6.87
C ASP A 135 15.76 -7.54 -7.77
N LEU A 136 14.83 -8.37 -8.29
CA LEU A 136 13.66 -7.89 -9.03
C LEU A 136 12.70 -7.10 -8.14
N LEU A 137 12.42 -7.60 -6.93
CA LEU A 137 11.56 -6.92 -5.98
C LEU A 137 12.14 -5.55 -5.62
N GLY A 138 13.45 -5.47 -5.35
CA GLY A 138 14.15 -4.24 -5.01
C GLY A 138 14.07 -3.13 -6.06
N GLN A 139 13.61 -3.42 -7.28
CA GLN A 139 13.29 -2.39 -8.28
C GLN A 139 12.09 -1.52 -7.89
N PHE A 140 11.32 -1.88 -6.83
CA PHE A 140 10.30 -1.02 -6.26
C PHE A 140 10.86 0.36 -5.89
N GLU A 141 12.16 0.45 -5.55
CA GLU A 141 12.81 1.73 -5.20
C GLU A 141 12.72 2.75 -6.34
N ASN A 142 12.85 2.29 -7.60
CA ASN A 142 12.67 3.13 -8.77
C ASN A 142 11.21 3.58 -8.92
N HIS A 143 10.27 2.68 -8.62
CA HIS A 143 8.84 2.94 -8.65
C HIS A 143 8.44 4.00 -7.61
N TYR A 144 8.85 3.83 -6.35
CA TYR A 144 8.59 4.80 -5.29
C TYR A 144 9.31 6.12 -5.55
N THR A 145 10.58 6.10 -5.97
CA THR A 145 11.30 7.34 -6.32
C THR A 145 10.56 8.16 -7.38
N ARG A 146 10.01 7.51 -8.42
CA ARG A 146 9.21 8.24 -9.43
C ARG A 146 7.87 8.69 -8.88
N LYS A 147 7.20 7.86 -8.07
CA LYS A 147 5.95 8.21 -7.39
C LYS A 147 6.12 9.51 -6.60
N GLU A 148 7.14 9.53 -5.75
CA GLU A 148 7.49 10.61 -4.84
C GLU A 148 7.96 11.88 -5.55
N LYS A 149 8.70 11.76 -6.65
CA LYS A 149 9.27 12.93 -7.34
C LYS A 149 8.37 13.50 -8.44
N VAL A 150 7.40 12.74 -8.92
CA VAL A 150 6.55 13.13 -10.06
C VAL A 150 5.11 13.33 -9.64
N PHE A 151 4.48 12.35 -8.99
CA PHE A 151 3.06 12.43 -8.65
C PHE A 151 2.81 13.28 -7.42
N PHE A 152 3.55 13.06 -6.33
CA PHE A 152 3.33 13.77 -5.08
C PHE A 152 3.41 15.30 -5.21
N PRO A 153 4.42 15.89 -5.88
CA PRO A 153 4.49 17.34 -6.02
C PRO A 153 3.32 17.92 -6.82
N ILE A 154 2.77 17.16 -7.76
CA ILE A 154 1.58 17.57 -8.51
C ILE A 154 0.36 17.54 -7.59
N MET A 155 0.16 16.46 -6.83
CA MET A 155 -0.95 16.33 -5.88
C MET A 155 -0.92 17.44 -4.81
N GLU A 156 0.24 17.65 -4.19
CA GLU A 156 0.47 18.70 -3.20
C GLU A 156 0.17 20.09 -3.75
N ARG A 157 0.57 20.38 -5.00
CA ARG A 157 0.26 21.66 -5.67
C ARG A 157 -1.24 21.91 -5.80
N TYR A 158 -2.05 20.85 -5.91
CA TYR A 158 -3.52 20.95 -5.94
C TYR A 158 -4.16 20.92 -4.54
N GLY A 159 -3.36 20.92 -3.46
CA GLY A 159 -3.86 20.89 -2.08
C GLY A 159 -4.19 19.48 -1.58
N HIS A 160 -3.70 18.44 -2.24
CA HIS A 160 -3.81 17.05 -1.81
C HIS A 160 -2.51 16.59 -1.16
N ASP A 161 -2.18 17.18 -0.02
CA ASP A 161 -0.94 17.00 0.74
C ASP A 161 -0.99 15.81 1.72
N ALA A 162 -2.18 15.49 2.26
CA ALA A 162 -2.36 14.39 3.20
C ALA A 162 -1.98 13.01 2.60
N PRO A 163 -2.50 12.59 1.42
CA PRO A 163 -2.15 11.27 0.87
C PRO A 163 -0.65 11.11 0.56
N PRO A 164 0.03 12.06 -0.10
CA PRO A 164 1.49 12.00 -0.29
C PRO A 164 2.25 11.85 1.01
N LYS A 165 1.89 12.62 2.04
CA LYS A 165 2.56 12.56 3.35
C LYS A 165 2.44 11.17 3.96
N VAL A 166 1.25 10.56 3.92
CA VAL A 166 1.02 9.19 4.43
C VAL A 166 1.82 8.18 3.64
N MET A 167 1.80 8.30 2.31
CA MET A 167 2.50 7.36 1.44
C MET A 167 4.02 7.43 1.60
N TRP A 168 4.63 8.58 1.90
CA TRP A 168 6.05 8.66 2.24
C TRP A 168 6.42 7.77 3.43
N GLY A 169 5.63 7.85 4.52
CA GLY A 169 5.87 7.04 5.71
C GLY A 169 5.75 5.54 5.42
N VAL A 170 4.73 5.14 4.67
CA VAL A 170 4.54 3.75 4.24
C VAL A 170 5.67 3.27 3.32
N ASP A 171 6.13 4.10 2.39
CA ASP A 171 7.23 3.75 1.48
C ASP A 171 8.54 3.55 2.27
N ASP A 172 8.79 4.36 3.30
CA ASP A 172 9.95 4.21 4.18
C ASP A 172 9.89 2.94 5.05
N GLU A 173 8.72 2.61 5.59
CA GLU A 173 8.50 1.35 6.30
C GLU A 173 8.80 0.14 5.40
N ILE A 174 8.29 0.15 4.16
CA ILE A 174 8.55 -0.91 3.18
C ILE A 174 10.05 -1.00 2.84
N ARG A 175 10.75 0.14 2.70
CA ARG A 175 12.19 0.15 2.48
C ARG A 175 12.94 -0.50 3.62
N ASP A 176 12.55 -0.25 4.86
CA ASP A 176 13.22 -0.82 6.04
C ASP A 176 12.91 -2.32 6.22
N LEU A 177 11.67 -2.74 5.96
CA LEU A 177 11.29 -4.15 5.88
C LEU A 177 12.11 -4.88 4.81
N PHE A 178 12.22 -4.31 3.60
CA PHE A 178 12.99 -4.91 2.52
C PHE A 178 14.49 -5.01 2.87
N LYS A 179 15.08 -3.98 3.47
CA LYS A 179 16.49 -4.03 3.93
C LYS A 179 16.68 -5.14 4.96
N THR A 180 15.73 -5.31 5.88
CA THR A 180 15.78 -6.37 6.90
C THR A 180 15.69 -7.74 6.25
N ALA A 181 14.69 -7.99 5.41
CA ALA A 181 14.52 -9.24 4.70
C ALA A 181 15.73 -9.60 3.81
N ARG A 182 16.34 -8.60 3.14
CA ARG A 182 17.55 -8.81 2.34
C ARG A 182 18.76 -9.21 3.19
N LYS A 183 18.95 -8.60 4.36
CA LYS A 183 20.02 -9.00 5.29
C LYS A 183 19.81 -10.42 5.80
N THR A 184 18.57 -10.79 6.11
CA THR A 184 18.21 -12.13 6.56
C THR A 184 18.52 -13.19 5.49
N LEU A 185 18.25 -12.87 4.22
CA LEU A 185 18.64 -13.70 3.09
C LEU A 185 20.17 -13.88 2.99
N GLU A 186 20.94 -12.80 3.18
CA GLU A 186 22.41 -12.82 3.15
C GLU A 186 23.01 -13.61 4.32
N SER A 187 22.34 -13.62 5.48
CA SER A 187 22.76 -14.41 6.65
C SER A 187 22.29 -15.87 6.64
N GLY A 188 21.38 -16.24 5.73
CA GLY A 188 20.87 -17.61 5.56
C GLY A 188 19.75 -18.03 6.52
N ASP A 189 19.13 -17.10 7.26
CA ASP A 189 18.04 -17.40 8.21
C ASP A 189 16.65 -17.22 7.57
N LEU A 190 16.32 -18.12 6.63
CA LEU A 190 15.16 -17.92 5.74
C LEU A 190 13.78 -17.93 6.44
N VAL A 191 13.67 -18.45 7.67
CA VAL A 191 12.41 -18.48 8.42
C VAL A 191 11.98 -17.06 8.81
N ALA A 192 12.94 -16.21 9.19
CA ALA A 192 12.70 -14.80 9.51
C ALA A 192 12.46 -13.92 8.27
N THR A 193 12.51 -14.48 7.06
CA THR A 193 12.30 -13.72 5.81
C THR A 193 10.82 -13.71 5.37
N LYS A 194 9.95 -14.47 6.06
CA LYS A 194 8.50 -14.54 5.78
C LYS A 194 7.66 -13.50 6.53
N GLU A 195 8.17 -12.99 7.65
CA GLU A 195 7.54 -11.95 8.47
C GLU A 195 7.84 -10.55 7.90
#